data_AF-A0A0F7FR26-F1
#
_entry.id   AF-A0A0F7FR26-F1
#
_cell.length_a   1.000
_cell.length_b   1.000
_cell.length_c   1.000
_cell.angle_alpha   90.00
_cell.angle_beta   90.00
_cell.angle_gamma   90.00
#
_symmetry.space_group_name_H-M   'P 1'
#
loop_
_entity.id
_entity.type
_entity.pdbx_description
1 polymer ?
#
loop_
_entity_poly.entity_id
_entity_poly.type
_entity_poly.pdbx_seq_one_letter_code
_entity_poly.pdbx_strand_id
1 'polypeptide(L)' 'MMGVGGPRTHLSRKQLRGGRGGAGAGGAGQDAAAQKRELLRRLRERRDA' A
#
# COMPACT_ATOMS: atom_id res chain seq x y z
N MET A 1 -3.76 0.54 16.57
CA MET A 1 -4.11 1.86 15.99
C MET A 1 -2.82 2.64 15.83
N MET A 2 -2.35 2.85 14.59
CA MET A 2 -1.08 3.54 14.31
C MET A 2 -1.23 5.03 14.64
N GLY A 3 -0.66 5.47 15.75
CA GLY A 3 -0.70 6.86 16.20
C GLY A 3 -0.01 7.78 15.20
N VAL A 4 -0.78 8.65 14.56
CA VAL A 4 -0.27 9.75 13.73
C VAL A 4 0.15 10.90 14.65
N GLY A 5 1.23 10.69 15.40
CA GLY A 5 1.70 11.65 16.42
C GLY A 5 3.22 11.75 16.49
N GLY A 6 3.92 11.68 15.35
CA GLY A 6 5.34 12.04 15.27
C GLY A 6 5.52 13.56 15.08
N PRO A 7 6.75 14.10 15.26
CA PRO A 7 7.04 15.52 15.05
C PRO A 7 6.53 15.96 13.68
N ARG A 8 5.81 17.10 13.65
CA ARG A 8 5.16 17.65 12.43
C ARG A 8 6.25 18.10 11.45
N THR A 9 6.77 17.19 10.65
CA THR A 9 7.67 17.52 9.55
C THR A 9 6.89 18.25 8.47
N HIS A 10 7.44 19.34 7.93
CA HIS A 10 6.80 20.10 6.85
C HIS A 10 6.88 19.27 5.56
N LEU A 11 5.88 18.41 5.34
CA LEU A 11 5.79 17.56 4.17
C LEU A 11 5.62 18.43 2.92
N SER A 12 6.58 18.35 1.99
CA SER A 12 6.45 19.03 0.71
C SER A 12 5.28 18.47 -0.08
N ARG A 13 4.65 19.30 -0.92
CA ARG A 13 3.57 18.89 -1.84
C ARG A 13 3.96 17.70 -2.73
N LYS A 14 5.26 17.51 -2.99
CA LYS A 14 5.77 16.36 -3.74
C LYS A 14 5.68 15.08 -2.93
N GLN A 15 6.02 15.10 -1.64
CA GLN A 15 5.92 13.94 -0.75
C GLN A 15 4.48 13.51 -0.51
N LEU A 16 3.56 14.47 -0.35
CA LEU A 16 2.12 14.18 -0.26
C LEU A 16 1.55 13.52 -1.53
N ARG A 17 2.17 13.75 -2.68
CA ARG A 17 1.78 13.18 -3.98
C ARG A 17 2.62 11.96 -4.38
N GLY A 18 3.16 11.22 -3.40
CA GLY A 18 3.95 10.01 -3.67
C GLY A 18 5.35 10.29 -4.22
N GLY A 19 5.95 11.40 -3.80
CA GLY A 19 7.25 11.85 -4.27
C GLY A 19 8.37 10.84 -4.04
N ARG A 20 8.74 10.12 -5.11
CA ARG A 20 10.01 9.45 -5.50
C ARG A 20 11.15 9.34 -4.46
N GLY A 21 10.84 9.01 -3.21
CA GLY A 21 11.79 8.94 -2.10
C GLY A 21 11.36 7.99 -0.99
N GLY A 22 10.44 7.08 -1.29
CA GLY A 22 10.09 5.97 -0.43
C GLY A 22 9.97 4.72 -1.28
N ALA A 23 10.89 3.79 -1.10
CA ALA A 23 10.87 2.46 -1.70
C ALA A 23 9.70 1.60 -1.18
N GLY A 24 8.45 2.10 -1.28
CA GLY A 24 7.32 1.52 -0.56
C GLY A 24 5.93 1.68 -1.19
N ALA A 25 5.78 2.26 -2.38
CA ALA A 25 4.45 2.38 -3.02
C ALA A 25 4.44 1.99 -4.51
N GLY A 26 5.51 1.40 -5.01
CA GLY A 26 5.70 1.16 -6.45
C GLY A 26 6.45 -0.13 -6.74
N GLY A 27 6.17 -1.20 -6.00
CA GLY A 27 6.44 -2.57 -6.47
C GLY A 27 5.48 -2.95 -7.61
N ALA A 28 5.30 -2.07 -8.60
CA ALA A 28 4.55 -2.33 -9.82
C ALA A 28 5.43 -3.10 -10.84
N GLY A 29 6.23 -4.03 -10.35
CA GLY A 29 7.04 -4.96 -11.13
C GLY A 29 6.63 -6.42 -10.93
N GLN A 30 5.60 -6.68 -10.11
CA GLN A 30 5.01 -8.01 -9.95
C GLN A 30 3.50 -7.85 -10.13
N ASP A 31 3.09 -7.99 -11.38
CA ASP A 31 1.74 -8.09 -11.91
C ASP A 31 0.62 -7.85 -10.87
N ALA A 32 0.14 -6.60 -10.79
CA ALA A 32 -0.93 -6.21 -9.88
C ALA A 32 -2.19 -7.08 -10.05
N ALA A 33 -2.41 -7.64 -11.24
CA ALA A 33 -3.49 -8.57 -11.50
C ALA A 33 -3.25 -9.94 -10.83
N ALA A 34 -2.01 -10.42 -10.74
CA ALA A 34 -1.66 -11.63 -10.00
C ALA A 34 -1.94 -11.47 -8.49
N GLN A 35 -1.55 -10.34 -7.91
CA GLN A 35 -1.82 -10.04 -6.50
C GLN A 35 -3.32 -9.94 -6.21
N LYS A 36 -4.08 -9.30 -7.11
CA LYS A 36 -5.54 -9.21 -6.99
C LYS A 36 -6.19 -10.59 -7.03
N ARG A 37 -5.78 -11.48 -7.95
CA ARG A 37 -6.32 -12.84 -8.06
C ARG A 37 -6.09 -13.64 -6.78
N GLU A 38 -4.87 -13.60 -6.25
CA GLU A 38 -4.53 -14.30 -5.00
C GLU A 38 -5.31 -13.77 -3.80
N LEU A 39 -5.50 -12.45 -3.71
CA LEU A 39 -6.31 -11.84 -2.66
C LEU A 39 -7.77 -12.29 -2.72
N LEU A 40 -8.36 -12.30 -3.92
CA LEU A 40 -9.74 -12.74 -4.12
C LEU A 40 -9.92 -14.23 -3.79
N ARG A 41 -8.94 -15.07 -4.13
CA ARG A 41 -8.93 -16.49 -3.77
C ARG A 41 -9.02 -16.70 -2.27
N ARG A 42 -8.12 -16.07 -1.49
CA ARG A 42 -8.09 -16.17 -0.02
C ARG A 42 -9.36 -15.65 0.63
N LEU A 43 -9.93 -14.58 0.09
CA LEU A 43 -11.16 -13.99 0.62
C LEU A 43 -12.36 -14.91 0.39
N ARG A 44 -12.40 -15.61 -0.75
CA ARG A 44 -13.43 -16.61 -1.03
C ARG A 44 -13.29 -17.85 -0.14
N GLU A 45 -12.07 -18.37 0.01
CA GLU A 45 -11.78 -19.49 0.93
C GLU A 45 -12.25 -19.21 2.37
N ARG A 46 -12.13 -17.96 2.84
CA ARG A 46 -12.62 -17.55 4.17
C ARG A 46 -14.12 -17.38 4.29
N ARG A 47 -14.84 -17.22 3.18
CA ARG A 47 -16.31 -17.06 3.17
C ARG A 47 -17.03 -18.39 3.02
N ASP A 48 -16.40 -19.33 2.33
CA ASP A 48 -16.94 -20.65 2.05
C ASP A 48 -16.60 -21.67 3.18
N ALA A 49 -15.88 -21.25 4.23
CA ALA A 49 -15.56 -22.00 5.45
C ALA A 49 -16.33 -21.46 6.66
#